data_AF-A0A7J4ELK6-F1
#
_entry.id   AF-A0A7J4ELK6-F1
#
_cell.length_a   1.000
_cell.length_b   1.000
_cell.length_c   1.000
_cell.angle_alpha   90.00
_cell.angle_beta   90.00
_cell.angle_gamma   90.00
#
_symmetry.space_group_name_H-M   'P 1'
#
loop_
_entity.id
_entity.type
_entity.pdbx_description
1 polymer ?
#
loop_
_entity_poly.entity_id
_entity_poly.type
_entity_poly.pdbx_seq_one_letter_code
_entity_poly.pdbx_strand_id
1 'polypeptide(L)' 'MIDIIVINEVELNPPGNDNYLSIKEWIELYNPNLNSIDIGGWTLETTHGKTVTVTIPYGTTIGAYS' A
#
# COMPACT_ATOMS: atom_id res chain seq x y z
N MET A 1 -6.26 17.39 14.78
CA MET A 1 -6.75 16.38 13.81
C MET A 1 -5.72 15.27 13.78
N ILE A 2 -6.12 14.02 13.62
CA ILE A 2 -5.18 12.89 13.50
C ILE A 2 -5.08 12.60 12.00
N ASP A 3 -3.88 12.69 11.45
CA ASP A 3 -3.61 12.26 10.08
C ASP A 3 -3.63 10.73 10.04
N ILE A 4 -4.52 10.16 9.24
CA ILE A 4 -4.65 8.70 9.10
C ILE A 4 -4.43 8.24 7.66
N ILE A 5 -3.81 7.09 7.47
CA ILE A 5 -3.82 6.36 6.21
C ILE A 5 -4.45 5.00 6.51
N VAL A 6 -5.37 4.56 5.66
CA VAL A 6 -6.05 3.28 5.82
C VAL A 6 -5.67 2.33 4.70
N ILE A 7 -5.65 1.03 5.00
CA ILE A 7 -5.64 -0.01 3.97
C ILE A 7 -7.09 -0.14 3.48
N ASN A 8 -7.35 0.22 2.23
CA ASN A 8 -8.68 0.18 1.65
C ASN A 8 -9.01 -1.20 1.06
N GLU A 9 -8.05 -1.80 0.35
CA GLU A 9 -8.20 -3.11 -0.28
C GLU A 9 -6.91 -3.93 -0.17
N VAL A 10 -7.07 -5.25 -0.17
CA VAL A 10 -5.99 -6.23 -0.16
C VAL A 10 -6.36 -7.34 -1.13
N GLU A 11 -5.50 -7.60 -2.11
CA GLU A 11 -5.62 -8.71 -3.05
C GLU A 11 -4.39 -9.61 -2.92
N LEU A 12 -4.57 -10.77 -2.28
CA LEU A 12 -3.51 -11.74 -2.01
C LEU A 12 -3.51 -12.91 -3.01
N ASN A 13 -4.49 -13.00 -3.90
CA ASN A 13 -4.58 -14.07 -4.90
C ASN A 13 -5.31 -13.58 -6.17
N PRO A 14 -4.71 -12.61 -6.89
CA PRO A 14 -5.31 -12.07 -8.11
C PRO A 14 -5.46 -13.16 -9.19
N PRO A 15 -6.50 -13.10 -10.03
CA PRO A 15 -6.73 -14.10 -11.05
C PRO A 15 -5.57 -14.14 -12.06
N GLY A 16 -4.98 -15.32 -12.27
CA GLY A 16 -3.88 -15.49 -13.20
C GLY A 16 -3.03 -16.72 -12.87
N ASN A 17 -1.83 -16.75 -13.45
CA ASN A 17 -0.82 -17.73 -13.09
C ASN A 17 0.34 -16.97 -12.43
N ASP A 18 0.59 -17.29 -11.16
CA ASP A 18 1.57 -16.65 -10.28
C ASP A 18 3.01 -16.72 -10.79
N ASN A 19 3.28 -17.56 -11.79
CA ASN A 19 4.58 -17.62 -12.45
C ASN A 19 4.82 -16.44 -13.42
N TYR A 20 3.79 -15.64 -13.73
CA TYR A 20 3.92 -14.44 -14.57
C TYR A 20 4.13 -13.19 -13.72
N LEU A 21 5.17 -12.42 -14.04
CA LEU A 21 5.52 -11.17 -13.35
C LEU A 21 4.43 -10.08 -13.38
N SER A 22 3.44 -10.21 -14.26
CA SER A 22 2.31 -9.29 -14.39
C SER A 22 1.21 -9.53 -13.35
N ILE A 23 1.23 -10.69 -12.67
CA ILE A 23 0.26 -11.05 -11.64
C ILE A 23 0.98 -10.92 -10.31
N LYS A 24 0.59 -9.90 -9.53
CA LYS A 24 1.20 -9.62 -8.22
C LYS A 24 0.12 -9.32 -7.22
N GLU A 25 0.32 -9.83 -6.01
CA GLU A 25 -0.40 -9.39 -4.82
C GLU A 25 -0.21 -7.88 -4.64
N TRP A 26 -1.25 -7.20 -4.19
CA TRP A 26 -1.22 -5.77 -3.98
C TRP A 26 -2.11 -5.36 -2.82
N ILE A 27 -1.84 -4.16 -2.31
CA ILE A 27 -2.69 -3.46 -1.35
C ILE A 27 -3.00 -2.07 -1.87
N GLU A 28 -4.15 -1.53 -1.50
CA GLU A 28 -4.50 -0.14 -1.74
C GLU A 28 -4.43 0.66 -0.44
N LEU A 29 -3.69 1.76 -0.47
CA LEU A 29 -3.64 2.75 0.61
C LEU A 29 -4.50 3.95 0.25
N TYR A 30 -5.33 4.38 1.19
CA TYR A 30 -6.22 5.52 1.01
C TYR A 30 -5.98 6.60 2.07
N ASN A 31 -6.03 7.85 1.61
CA ASN A 31 -5.98 9.03 2.45
C ASN A 31 -7.38 9.65 2.59
N PRO A 32 -8.09 9.43 3.71
CA PRO A 32 -9.39 10.04 3.98
C PRO A 32 -9.29 11.47 4.56
N ASN A 33 -8.10 12.10 4.58
CA ASN A 33 -7.91 13.44 5.14
C ASN A 33 -8.05 14.51 4.06
N LEU A 34 -8.34 15.74 4.50
CA LEU A 34 -8.47 16.93 3.63
C LEU A 34 -7.12 17.52 3.20
N ASN A 35 -6.02 16.94 3.67
CA ASN A 35 -4.64 17.32 3.36
C ASN A 35 -3.89 16.11 2.79
N SER A 36 -2.92 16.40 1.92
CA SER A 36 -1.98 15.39 1.45
C SER A 36 -1.09 14.90 2.59
N ILE A 37 -0.76 13.61 2.58
CA ILE A 37 0.10 12.97 3.58
C ILE A 37 1.33 12.39 2.88
N ASP A 38 2.51 12.71 3.40
CA ASP A 38 3.78 12.09 3.00
C ASP A 38 3.91 10.72 3.70
N ILE A 39 4.03 9.68 2.89
CA ILE A 39 4.20 8.30 3.32
C ILE A 39 5.57 7.74 2.89
N GLY A 40 6.47 8.60 2.42
CA GLY A 40 7.83 8.23 2.05
C GLY A 40 8.59 7.63 3.23
N GLY A 41 9.28 6.51 2.98
CA GLY A 41 10.02 5.78 4.00
C GLY A 41 9.17 4.88 4.89
N TRP A 42 7.84 4.87 4.75
CA TRP A 42 6.99 3.89 5.41
C TRP A 42 7.33 2.47 4.93
N THR A 43 7.08 1.49 5.79
CA THR A 43 7.29 0.08 5.46
C THR A 43 5.97 -0.67 5.53
N LEU A 44 5.75 -1.55 4.56
CA LEU A 44 4.64 -2.48 4.50
C LEU A 44 5.22 -3.87 4.66
N GLU A 45 4.72 -4.63 5.64
CA GLU A 45 5.20 -5.98 5.92
C GLU A 45 4.03 -6.97 5.87
N THR A 46 4.21 -8.04 5.10
CA THR A 46 3.32 -9.21 5.19
C THR A 46 3.88 -10.15 6.26
N THR A 47 3.02 -10.62 7.15
CA THR A 47 3.41 -11.62 8.18
C THR A 47 2.85 -13.00 7.87
N HIS A 48 2.10 -13.14 6.78
CA HIS A 48 1.52 -14.41 6.34
C HIS A 48 2.50 -15.16 5.44
N GLY A 49 2.85 -16.40 5.81
CA GLY A 49 3.77 -17.23 5.04
C GLY A 49 5.21 -16.70 5.10
N LYS A 50 5.74 -16.23 3.97
CA LYS A 50 7.08 -15.65 3.89
C LYS A 50 6.99 -14.14 4.10
N THR A 51 7.67 -13.63 5.12
CA THR A 51 7.74 -12.19 5.36
C THR A 51 8.36 -11.48 4.17
N VAL A 52 7.62 -10.52 3.63
CA VAL A 52 8.10 -9.57 2.63
C VAL A 52 7.89 -8.18 3.19
N THR A 53 8.96 -7.39 3.24
CA THR A 53 8.92 -5.98 3.61
C THR A 53 9.17 -5.13 2.36
N VAL A 54 8.28 -4.18 2.10
CA VAL A 54 8.41 -3.19 1.04
C VAL A 54 8.53 -1.81 1.67
N THR A 55 9.58 -1.07 1.31
CA THR A 55 9.74 0.33 1.70
C THR A 55 9.19 1.23 0.60
N ILE A 56 8.34 2.17 0.99
CA ILE A 56 7.81 3.19 0.09
C ILE A 56 8.92 4.22 -0.19
N PRO A 57 9.22 4.56 -1.46
CA PRO A 57 10.26 5.54 -1.78
C PRO A 57 10.02 6.88 -1.09
N TYR A 58 11.09 7.52 -0.61
CA TYR A 58 11.02 8.87 -0.05
C TYR A 58 10.41 9.86 -1.05
N GLY A 59 9.63 10.83 -0.55
CA GLY A 59 8.92 11.81 -1.37
C GLY A 59 7.61 11.30 -1.98
N THR A 60 7.12 10.13 -1.56
CA THR A 60 5.80 9.62 -1.97
C THR A 60 4.71 10.25 -1.11
N THR A 61 3.82 11.01 -1.74
CA THR A 61 2.65 11.61 -1.10
C THR A 61 1.35 11.02 -1.65
N ILE A 62 0.39 10.74 -0.77
CA ILE A 62 -1.00 10.49 -1.16
C ILE A 62 -1.77 11.81 -1.02
N GLY A 63 -2.44 12.22 -2.09
CA GLY A 63 -3.27 13.43 -2.11
C GLY A 63 -4.43 13.37 -1.12
N ALA A 64 -5.00 14.53 -0.78
CA ALA A 64 -6.24 14.60 -0.02
C ALA A 64 -7.39 13.90 -0.76
N TYR A 65 -8.39 13.42 -0.02
CA TYR A 65 -9.63 13.01 -0.67
C TYR A 65 -10.32 14.22 -1.29
N SER A 66 -10.87 14.03 -2.50
CA SER A 66 -11.68 15.02 -3.22
C SER A 66 -13.15 14.92 -2.87
#